data_AF-A0A3P8S1T2-F1
#
_entry.id   AF-A0A3P8S1T2-F1
#
_cell.length_a   1.000
_cell.length_b   1.000
_cell.length_c   1.000
_cell.angle_alpha   90.00
_cell.angle_beta   90.00
_cell.angle_gamma   90.00
#
_symmetry.space_group_name_H-M   'P 1'
#
loop_
_entity.id
_entity.type
_entity.pdbx_description
1 polymer ?
#
loop_
_entity_poly.entity_id
_entity_poly.type
_entity_poly.pdbx_seq_one_letter_code
_entity_poly.pdbx_strand_id
1 'polypeptide(L)'
;MALHRLSFRLRGTVCHVRTLHTSGWGQQQEAVAVESEPEPFSVFRTQETDPACQSEKHLGQFYTLPSAHFRPLFPHGLPYRYQQQVKTFNEACFMVRPPALEVISYLKKADYSKPALRYLFYGVKGSGKTMSLCHAVHFCYTQGWVVLHIPDAHLWVKNCKELLPSSYNSARFDQPLQATTWLRNFRTTNEHLLSQIKTKRRYVWTKRESTDEGRPLGELVNQGISRVKSSSDVVGALMKDLRLQSSQPGADFRLVVAVDGVNALWGRSTIKKENKSAVDLEELTLIHNLKKLMKNDWTGGAIITTLSQTGSLYTPKSAYLPQELLGETGFDSMDPFIPVSVPNYSEKEFESAYLYYLDRKWLQHPQSRTEDGKKELSFLSSKNPSMLDRICGFL
;
A
#
# COMPACT_ATOMS: atom_id res chain seq x y z
N MET A 1 -24.07 43.79 -35.92
CA MET A 1 -25.50 43.44 -35.87
C MET A 1 -25.79 43.03 -34.43
N ALA A 2 -26.24 43.93 -33.56
CA ALA A 2 -27.61 44.45 -33.47
C ALA A 2 -28.62 43.38 -32.96
N LEU A 3 -28.98 43.55 -31.67
CA LEU A 3 -30.34 43.48 -31.09
C LEU A 3 -30.95 42.07 -30.86
N HIS A 4 -31.72 41.72 -29.82
CA HIS A 4 -32.38 42.38 -28.68
C HIS A 4 -32.75 41.23 -27.67
N ARG A 5 -32.47 41.26 -26.35
CA ARG A 5 -33.36 41.69 -25.23
C ARG A 5 -34.87 41.37 -25.49
N LEU A 6 -35.62 40.64 -24.67
CA LEU A 6 -35.93 40.86 -23.25
C LEU A 6 -36.81 39.74 -22.65
N SER A 7 -36.69 39.62 -21.33
CA SER A 7 -37.50 38.93 -20.31
C SER A 7 -39.00 39.25 -20.29
N PHE A 8 -39.84 38.36 -19.73
CA PHE A 8 -40.90 38.75 -18.78
C PHE A 8 -41.38 37.57 -17.90
N ARG A 9 -41.45 37.82 -16.58
CA ARG A 9 -42.14 37.02 -15.54
C ARG A 9 -43.65 37.28 -15.62
N LEU A 10 -44.50 36.33 -15.18
CA LEU A 10 -45.72 36.63 -14.40
C LEU A 10 -46.32 35.37 -13.75
N ARG A 11 -46.80 35.56 -12.51
CA ARG A 11 -47.54 34.63 -11.62
C ARG A 11 -49.04 34.66 -11.91
N GLY A 12 -49.77 33.62 -11.48
CA GLY A 12 -51.22 33.62 -11.16
C GLY A 12 -51.80 32.20 -11.17
N THR A 13 -51.98 31.51 -10.03
CA THR A 13 -53.16 31.44 -9.12
C THR A 13 -54.29 30.45 -9.50
N VAL A 14 -54.29 29.29 -8.83
CA VAL A 14 -55.35 28.57 -8.04
C VAL A 14 -56.78 28.31 -8.61
N CYS A 15 -57.32 27.13 -8.20
CA CYS A 15 -58.70 26.57 -8.21
C CYS A 15 -59.11 25.73 -9.45
N HIS A 16 -59.81 24.59 -9.41
CA HIS A 16 -60.48 23.80 -8.36
C HIS A 16 -60.74 22.36 -8.89
N VAL A 17 -60.48 21.34 -8.06
CA VAL A 17 -61.26 20.10 -7.81
C VAL A 17 -61.90 19.31 -8.97
N ARG A 18 -61.53 18.01 -9.06
CA ARG A 18 -62.48 16.89 -9.00
C ARG A 18 -61.82 15.63 -8.44
N THR A 19 -62.29 15.25 -7.25
CA THR A 19 -62.07 13.98 -6.55
C THR A 19 -63.01 12.93 -7.15
N LEU A 20 -62.51 11.72 -7.40
CA LEU A 20 -63.30 10.50 -7.30
C LEU A 20 -62.49 9.48 -6.49
N HIS A 21 -63.04 9.18 -5.31
CA HIS A 21 -62.64 8.08 -4.44
C HIS A 21 -62.98 6.74 -5.09
N THR A 22 -62.12 5.74 -4.87
CA THR A 22 -62.42 4.31 -4.64
C THR A 22 -61.09 3.64 -4.31
N SER A 23 -60.67 3.60 -3.04
CA SER A 23 -60.83 2.49 -2.09
C SER A 23 -60.29 1.14 -2.60
N GLY A 24 -59.20 0.66 -2.02
CA GLY A 24 -58.81 -0.75 -2.12
C GLY A 24 -57.35 -1.04 -1.78
N TRP A 25 -57.11 -1.47 -0.54
CA TRP A 25 -55.95 -2.21 -0.03
C TRP A 25 -54.56 -1.56 -0.03
N GLY A 26 -54.20 -1.07 1.15
CA GLY A 26 -52.81 -1.09 1.60
C GLY A 26 -52.38 -2.53 1.89
N GLN A 27 -51.28 -2.94 1.27
CA GLN A 27 -50.38 -3.94 1.82
C GLN A 27 -49.03 -3.26 2.02
N GLN A 28 -48.61 -3.21 3.28
CA GLN A 28 -47.24 -2.92 3.68
C GLN A 28 -46.31 -3.90 2.94
N GLN A 29 -45.40 -3.37 2.12
CA GLN A 29 -44.23 -4.14 1.73
C GLN A 29 -43.28 -4.16 2.92
N GLU A 30 -43.39 -5.22 3.73
CA GLU A 30 -42.29 -5.63 4.59
C GLU A 30 -41.09 -5.96 3.70
N ALA A 31 -39.99 -5.26 3.95
CA ALA A 31 -38.70 -5.56 3.36
C ALA A 31 -38.26 -6.92 3.89
N VAL A 32 -38.50 -7.97 3.11
CA VAL A 32 -37.85 -9.27 3.31
C VAL A 32 -36.36 -9.03 3.07
N ALA A 33 -35.61 -8.96 4.18
CA ALA A 33 -34.17 -9.12 4.14
C ALA A 33 -33.92 -10.48 3.49
N VAL A 34 -33.49 -10.45 2.23
CA VAL A 34 -32.92 -11.62 1.58
C VAL A 34 -31.65 -11.91 2.36
N GLU A 35 -31.74 -12.85 3.29
CA GLU A 35 -30.57 -13.53 3.82
C GLU A 35 -29.80 -14.03 2.60
N SER A 36 -28.60 -13.50 2.41
CA SER A 36 -27.70 -13.92 1.36
C SER A 36 -27.46 -15.41 1.53
N GLU A 37 -27.98 -16.22 0.61
CA GLU A 37 -27.64 -17.64 0.57
C GLU A 37 -26.11 -17.79 0.61
N PRO A 38 -25.56 -18.70 1.42
CA PRO A 38 -24.12 -18.94 1.42
C PRO A 38 -23.74 -19.37 0.00
N GLU A 39 -22.89 -18.58 -0.66
CA GLU A 39 -22.43 -18.90 -2.00
C GLU A 39 -21.89 -20.35 -2.03
N PRO A 40 -22.19 -21.11 -3.09
CA PRO A 40 -21.73 -22.49 -3.21
C PRO A 40 -20.21 -22.52 -3.01
N PHE A 41 -19.73 -23.44 -2.16
CA PHE A 41 -18.32 -23.62 -1.81
C PHE A 41 -17.40 -23.44 -3.03
N SER A 42 -16.90 -22.22 -3.23
CA SER A 42 -15.96 -21.93 -4.29
C SER A 42 -14.60 -22.41 -3.81
N VAL A 43 -14.09 -23.49 -4.40
CA VAL A 43 -12.80 -24.12 -4.03
C VAL A 43 -11.65 -23.10 -3.99
N PHE A 44 -11.78 -22.03 -4.80
CA PHE A 44 -10.80 -20.96 -4.92
C PHE A 44 -10.97 -19.80 -3.92
N ARG A 45 -12.09 -19.67 -3.18
CA ARG A 45 -12.25 -18.66 -2.11
C ARG A 45 -12.09 -19.31 -0.74
N THR A 46 -11.67 -18.52 0.24
CA THR A 46 -11.69 -18.93 1.65
C THR A 46 -12.65 -18.04 2.43
N GLN A 47 -13.36 -18.65 3.38
CA GLN A 47 -14.18 -17.92 4.35
C GLN A 47 -13.32 -17.23 5.43
N GLU A 48 -12.05 -17.62 5.55
CA GLU A 48 -11.12 -17.06 6.52
C GLU A 48 -10.55 -15.71 6.05
N THR A 49 -11.22 -14.63 6.46
CA THR A 49 -10.81 -13.26 6.12
C THR A 49 -9.69 -12.72 7.01
N ASP A 50 -9.45 -13.29 8.19
CA ASP A 50 -8.41 -12.81 9.11
C ASP A 50 -7.03 -13.40 8.74
N PRO A 51 -6.05 -12.56 8.35
CA PRO A 51 -4.68 -13.02 8.09
C PRO A 51 -4.02 -13.76 9.27
N ALA A 52 -4.47 -13.51 10.51
CA ALA A 52 -3.94 -14.17 11.68
C ALA A 52 -4.36 -15.65 11.79
N CYS A 53 -5.51 -16.02 11.24
CA CYS A 53 -6.05 -17.37 11.27
C CYS A 53 -5.67 -18.20 10.04
N GLN A 54 -5.03 -17.57 9.05
CA GLN A 54 -4.63 -18.24 7.82
C GLN A 54 -3.48 -19.25 8.04
N SER A 55 -3.63 -20.42 7.41
CA SER A 55 -2.71 -21.56 7.51
C SER A 55 -2.49 -22.20 6.13
N GLU A 56 -1.69 -23.27 6.08
CA GLU A 56 -1.42 -24.04 4.86
C GLU A 56 -2.68 -24.55 4.16
N LYS A 57 -3.79 -24.74 4.90
CA LYS A 57 -5.07 -25.17 4.37
C LYS A 57 -5.68 -24.17 3.38
N HIS A 58 -5.34 -22.89 3.52
CA HIS A 58 -5.90 -21.81 2.70
C HIS A 58 -5.00 -21.44 1.51
N LEU A 59 -3.89 -22.17 1.30
CA LEU A 59 -2.94 -21.89 0.22
C LEU A 59 -3.60 -21.94 -1.16
N GLY A 60 -3.37 -20.89 -1.95
CA GLY A 60 -3.95 -20.72 -3.28
C GLY A 60 -5.38 -20.18 -3.27
N GLN A 61 -6.02 -20.05 -2.11
CA GLN A 61 -7.37 -19.50 -2.01
C GLN A 61 -7.35 -17.97 -1.88
N PHE A 62 -8.40 -17.32 -2.37
CA PHE A 62 -8.64 -15.89 -2.25
C PHE A 62 -9.47 -15.59 -1.00
N TYR A 63 -8.95 -14.72 -0.13
CA TYR A 63 -9.75 -14.14 0.94
C TYR A 63 -10.15 -12.72 0.55
N THR A 64 -11.37 -12.34 0.92
CA THR A 64 -11.89 -10.99 0.69
C THR A 64 -11.38 -10.06 1.80
N LEU A 65 -10.78 -8.95 1.41
CA LEU A 65 -10.43 -7.87 2.33
C LEU A 65 -11.70 -7.11 2.72
N PRO A 66 -11.98 -6.97 4.03
CA PRO A 66 -13.08 -6.12 4.49
C PRO A 66 -12.93 -4.70 3.94
N SER A 67 -14.01 -4.15 3.38
CA SER A 67 -14.03 -2.78 2.84
C SER A 67 -13.65 -1.73 3.89
N ALA A 68 -13.95 -2.02 5.16
CA ALA A 68 -13.53 -1.24 6.32
C ALA A 68 -12.01 -1.17 6.49
N HIS A 69 -11.26 -2.21 6.12
CA HIS A 69 -9.80 -2.24 6.21
C HIS A 69 -9.15 -1.73 4.92
N PHE A 70 -9.75 -2.01 3.77
CA PHE A 70 -9.14 -1.71 2.46
C PHE A 70 -8.86 -0.22 2.27
N ARG A 71 -9.84 0.65 2.52
CA ARG A 71 -9.67 2.11 2.31
C ARG A 71 -8.67 2.76 3.28
N PRO A 72 -8.70 2.46 4.60
CA PRO A 72 -7.74 3.05 5.53
C PRO A 72 -6.34 2.47 5.41
N LEU A 73 -6.20 1.17 5.17
CA LEU A 73 -4.90 0.50 5.11
C LEU A 73 -4.15 0.79 3.80
N PHE A 74 -4.88 0.81 2.68
CA PHE A 74 -4.29 1.01 1.36
C PHE A 74 -4.91 2.20 0.62
N PRO A 75 -4.84 3.44 1.16
CA PRO A 75 -5.23 4.64 0.41
C PRO A 75 -4.34 4.83 -0.84
N HIS A 76 -3.14 4.28 -0.78
CA HIS A 76 -2.16 4.16 -1.85
C HIS A 76 -1.25 2.95 -1.52
N GLY A 77 -0.63 2.36 -2.54
CA GLY A 77 0.34 1.28 -2.36
C GLY A 77 -0.04 -0.07 -2.94
N LEU A 78 -1.29 -0.23 -3.35
CA LEU A 78 -1.64 -1.33 -4.24
C LEU A 78 -1.16 -1.03 -5.66
N PRO A 79 -0.69 -2.04 -6.41
CA PRO A 79 -0.37 -1.88 -7.82
C PRO A 79 -1.56 -1.29 -8.61
N TYR A 80 -1.30 -0.34 -9.50
CA TYR A 80 -2.35 0.36 -10.26
C TYR A 80 -3.33 -0.60 -10.97
N ARG A 81 -2.82 -1.67 -11.58
CA ARG A 81 -3.67 -2.67 -12.24
C ARG A 81 -4.56 -3.43 -11.29
N TYR A 82 -4.05 -3.75 -10.10
CA TYR A 82 -4.86 -4.36 -9.07
C TYR A 82 -5.95 -3.39 -8.59
N GLN A 83 -5.67 -2.09 -8.47
CA GLN A 83 -6.71 -1.09 -8.16
C GLN A 83 -7.79 -1.04 -9.26
N GLN A 84 -7.41 -1.15 -10.54
CA GLN A 84 -8.37 -1.26 -11.64
C GLN A 84 -9.21 -2.53 -11.52
N GLN A 85 -8.58 -3.67 -11.21
CA GLN A 85 -9.28 -4.93 -10.98
C GLN A 85 -10.28 -4.84 -9.84
N VAL A 86 -9.89 -4.29 -8.68
CA VAL A 86 -10.79 -4.07 -7.53
C VAL A 86 -11.96 -3.18 -7.92
N LYS A 87 -11.72 -2.12 -8.69
CA LYS A 87 -12.77 -1.22 -9.16
C LYS A 87 -13.73 -1.92 -10.14
N THR A 88 -13.22 -2.78 -11.01
CA THR A 88 -14.05 -3.50 -11.99
C THR A 88 -14.84 -4.64 -11.34
N PHE A 89 -14.23 -5.36 -10.40
CA PHE A 89 -14.88 -6.46 -9.69
C PHE A 89 -15.71 -5.99 -8.49
N ASN A 90 -15.60 -4.72 -8.08
CA ASN A 90 -16.24 -4.20 -6.87
C ASN A 90 -15.90 -5.00 -5.59
N GLU A 91 -14.79 -5.75 -5.60
CA GLU A 91 -14.29 -6.51 -4.46
C GLU A 91 -12.77 -6.51 -4.43
N ALA A 92 -12.19 -6.53 -3.24
CA ALA A 92 -10.75 -6.63 -3.03
C ALA A 92 -10.41 -8.01 -2.46
N CYS A 93 -9.87 -8.89 -3.31
CA CYS A 93 -9.51 -10.25 -2.92
C CYS A 93 -8.01 -10.46 -3.03
N PHE A 94 -7.38 -11.01 -1.99
CA PHE A 94 -5.97 -11.40 -1.98
C PHE A 94 -5.85 -12.91 -1.97
N MET A 95 -4.97 -13.45 -2.81
CA MET A 95 -4.64 -14.88 -2.76
C MET A 95 -3.64 -15.14 -1.63
N VAL A 96 -3.91 -16.15 -0.81
CA VAL A 96 -3.00 -16.62 0.23
C VAL A 96 -1.86 -17.41 -0.43
N ARG A 97 -0.65 -16.88 -0.35
CA ARG A 97 0.54 -17.47 -0.98
C ARG A 97 1.58 -17.93 0.04
N PRO A 98 2.39 -18.95 -0.28
CA PRO A 98 3.41 -19.46 0.63
C PRO A 98 4.38 -18.39 1.16
N PRO A 99 4.93 -17.46 0.34
CA PRO A 99 5.87 -16.45 0.83
C PRO A 99 5.27 -15.51 1.88
N ALA A 100 3.99 -15.16 1.74
CA ALA A 100 3.32 -14.28 2.69
C ALA A 100 3.04 -15.02 4.01
N LEU A 101 2.56 -16.27 3.94
CA LEU A 101 2.36 -17.10 5.12
C LEU A 101 3.65 -17.37 5.87
N GLU A 102 4.76 -17.59 5.16
CA GLU A 102 6.08 -17.78 5.76
C GLU A 102 6.49 -16.57 6.60
N VAL A 103 6.43 -15.36 6.03
CA VAL A 103 6.75 -14.12 6.76
C VAL A 103 5.78 -13.88 7.92
N ILE A 104 4.48 -14.10 7.73
CA ILE A 104 3.49 -14.00 8.81
C ILE A 104 3.81 -14.99 9.94
N SER A 105 4.26 -16.20 9.62
CA SER A 105 4.67 -17.20 10.61
C SER A 105 5.91 -16.76 11.39
N TYR A 106 6.87 -16.11 10.73
CA TYR A 106 8.05 -15.55 11.39
C TYR A 106 7.68 -14.37 12.28
N LEU A 107 6.78 -13.49 11.83
CA LEU A 107 6.27 -12.40 12.66
C LEU A 107 5.57 -12.94 13.91
N LYS A 108 4.69 -13.94 13.78
CA LYS A 108 4.03 -14.56 14.95
C LYS A 108 5.00 -15.15 15.97
N LYS A 109 6.12 -15.71 15.51
CA LYS A 109 7.15 -16.35 16.36
C LYS A 109 8.26 -15.39 16.80
N ALA A 110 8.28 -14.16 16.31
CA ALA A 110 9.38 -13.22 16.56
C ALA A 110 9.36 -12.74 18.02
N ASP A 111 10.56 -12.64 18.59
CA ASP A 111 10.78 -12.01 19.88
C ASP A 111 11.12 -10.53 19.68
N TYR A 112 10.20 -9.64 20.04
CA TYR A 112 10.33 -8.20 19.82
C TYR A 112 11.20 -7.49 20.87
N SER A 113 11.73 -8.21 21.85
CA SER A 113 12.79 -7.69 22.72
C SER A 113 14.14 -7.59 22.00
N LYS A 114 14.30 -8.36 20.91
CA LYS A 114 15.50 -8.41 20.07
C LYS A 114 15.48 -7.30 19.00
N PRO A 115 16.63 -7.00 18.36
CA PRO A 115 16.70 -6.05 17.26
C PRO A 115 15.71 -6.40 16.13
N ALA A 116 15.18 -5.37 15.47
CA ALA A 116 14.18 -5.52 14.42
C ALA A 116 14.68 -6.42 13.28
N LEU A 117 13.91 -7.47 12.99
CA LEU A 117 14.19 -8.41 11.90
C LEU A 117 13.88 -7.77 10.55
N ARG A 118 14.75 -8.02 9.57
CA ARG A 118 14.61 -7.54 8.18
C ARG A 118 14.19 -8.70 7.28
N TYR A 119 13.03 -8.61 6.67
CA TYR A 119 12.53 -9.55 5.67
C TYR A 119 12.63 -8.92 4.27
N LEU A 120 13.16 -9.65 3.30
CA LEU A 120 13.33 -9.17 1.94
C LEU A 120 12.67 -10.11 0.93
N PHE A 121 11.55 -9.68 0.36
CA PHE A 121 10.91 -10.37 -0.74
C PHE A 121 11.64 -10.09 -2.06
N TYR A 122 12.10 -11.14 -2.73
CA TYR A 122 12.74 -11.06 -4.05
C TYR A 122 12.14 -12.06 -5.03
N GLY A 123 12.41 -11.88 -6.32
CA GLY A 123 11.89 -12.76 -7.37
C GLY A 123 11.62 -12.02 -8.68
N VAL A 124 11.28 -12.80 -9.70
CA VAL A 124 11.11 -12.30 -11.08
C VAL A 124 10.05 -11.20 -11.20
N LYS A 125 10.16 -10.37 -12.24
CA LYS A 125 9.20 -9.31 -12.51
C LYS A 125 7.78 -9.88 -12.63
N GLY A 126 6.83 -9.24 -11.94
CA GLY A 126 5.42 -9.66 -12.00
C GLY A 126 5.07 -10.88 -11.15
N SER A 127 5.97 -11.40 -10.32
CA SER A 127 5.71 -12.57 -9.46
C SER A 127 4.78 -12.32 -8.26
N GLY A 128 4.33 -11.09 -8.01
CA GLY A 128 3.41 -10.78 -6.91
C GLY A 128 4.06 -10.36 -5.58
N LYS A 129 5.34 -9.96 -5.57
CA LYS A 129 6.07 -9.47 -4.38
C LYS A 129 5.32 -8.40 -3.59
N THR A 130 4.87 -7.33 -4.26
CA THR A 130 4.09 -6.24 -3.64
C THR A 130 2.79 -6.75 -3.01
N MET A 131 2.12 -7.72 -3.64
CA MET A 131 0.90 -8.31 -3.09
C MET A 131 1.19 -9.12 -1.83
N SER A 132 2.29 -9.90 -1.80
CA SER A 132 2.75 -10.61 -0.60
C SER A 132 3.12 -9.65 0.54
N LEU A 133 3.76 -8.51 0.22
CA LEU A 133 4.04 -7.45 1.19
C LEU A 133 2.74 -6.85 1.74
N CYS A 134 1.78 -6.52 0.88
CA CYS A 134 0.48 -5.98 1.30
C CYS A 134 -0.28 -6.98 2.19
N HIS A 135 -0.19 -8.28 1.91
CA HIS A 135 -0.78 -9.31 2.76
C HIS A 135 -0.15 -9.32 4.16
N ALA A 136 1.18 -9.28 4.26
CA ALA A 136 1.87 -9.18 5.56
C ALA A 136 1.54 -7.86 6.29
N VAL A 137 1.40 -6.75 5.57
CA VAL A 137 0.98 -5.45 6.13
C VAL A 137 -0.46 -5.50 6.66
N HIS A 138 -1.38 -6.20 5.96
CA HIS A 138 -2.74 -6.41 6.45
C HIS A 138 -2.78 -7.23 7.74
N PHE A 139 -1.92 -8.26 7.84
CA PHE A 139 -1.72 -8.96 9.11
C PHE A 139 -1.26 -8.00 10.22
N CYS A 140 -0.22 -7.18 10.01
CA CYS A 140 0.24 -6.25 11.05
C CYS A 140 -0.83 -5.21 11.44
N TYR A 141 -1.62 -4.73 10.48
CA TYR A 141 -2.71 -3.79 10.72
C TYR A 141 -3.81 -4.39 11.60
N THR A 142 -4.25 -5.62 11.31
CA THR A 142 -5.27 -6.33 12.12
C THR A 142 -4.81 -6.61 13.55
N GLN A 143 -3.50 -6.73 13.77
CA GLN A 143 -2.89 -6.89 15.09
C GLN A 143 -2.69 -5.55 15.85
N GLY A 144 -3.14 -4.42 15.29
CA GLY A 144 -3.04 -3.10 15.94
C GLY A 144 -1.64 -2.48 15.91
N TRP A 145 -0.79 -2.84 14.94
CA TRP A 145 0.55 -2.27 14.82
C TRP A 145 0.51 -0.91 14.13
N VAL A 146 1.49 -0.05 14.43
CA VAL A 146 1.75 1.18 13.65
C VAL A 146 2.35 0.78 12.30
N VAL A 147 1.61 1.05 11.23
CA VAL A 147 2.01 0.71 9.86
C VAL A 147 2.69 1.90 9.20
N LEU A 148 4.00 1.77 8.96
CA LEU A 148 4.78 2.70 8.16
C LEU A 148 5.01 2.09 6.78
N HIS A 149 4.06 2.32 5.87
CA HIS A 149 4.11 1.79 4.51
C HIS A 149 4.62 2.83 3.50
N ILE A 150 5.63 2.44 2.72
CA ILE A 150 6.19 3.21 1.61
C ILE A 150 5.92 2.41 0.33
N PRO A 151 4.96 2.87 -0.49
CA PRO A 151 4.39 2.06 -1.57
C PRO A 151 5.28 1.88 -2.79
N ASP A 152 6.18 2.83 -3.05
CA ASP A 152 7.20 2.73 -4.09
C ASP A 152 8.31 3.73 -3.78
N ALA A 153 9.42 3.24 -3.24
CA ALA A 153 10.59 4.07 -2.94
C ALA A 153 11.23 4.65 -4.21
N HIS A 154 10.98 4.08 -5.39
CA HIS A 154 11.50 4.64 -6.64
C HIS A 154 10.92 6.02 -6.95
N LEU A 155 9.70 6.33 -6.49
CA LEU A 155 9.07 7.64 -6.68
C LEU A 155 9.79 8.75 -5.93
N TRP A 156 10.58 8.42 -4.90
CA TRP A 156 11.36 9.40 -4.15
C TRP A 156 12.70 9.72 -4.82
N VAL A 157 13.17 8.88 -5.75
CA VAL A 157 14.47 9.07 -6.44
C VAL A 157 14.34 9.48 -7.91
N LYS A 158 13.12 9.59 -8.43
CA LYS A 158 12.83 10.02 -9.81
C LYS A 158 11.63 10.96 -9.91
N ASN A 159 11.51 11.65 -11.03
CA ASN A 159 10.36 12.50 -11.38
C ASN A 159 9.97 13.52 -10.29
N CYS A 160 10.97 14.09 -9.61
CA CYS A 160 10.74 15.14 -8.61
C CYS A 160 10.44 16.45 -9.31
N LYS A 161 9.22 16.99 -9.12
CA LYS A 161 8.79 18.25 -9.73
C LYS A 161 9.37 19.47 -9.02
N GLU A 162 9.44 19.40 -7.70
CA GLU A 162 9.91 20.48 -6.84
C GLU A 162 10.96 19.91 -5.90
N LEU A 163 12.16 20.49 -5.95
CA LEU A 163 13.29 20.15 -5.09
C LEU A 163 13.72 21.44 -4.40
N LEU A 164 13.70 21.45 -3.07
CA LEU A 164 14.06 22.63 -2.29
C LEU A 164 15.30 22.34 -1.44
N PRO A 165 16.20 23.31 -1.19
CA PRO A 165 17.22 23.14 -0.17
C PRO A 165 16.55 23.00 1.20
N SER A 166 17.02 22.07 2.01
CA SER A 166 16.42 21.80 3.32
C SER A 166 16.66 22.95 4.28
N SER A 167 15.60 23.31 5.02
CA SER A 167 15.68 24.37 6.04
C SER A 167 16.41 23.92 7.29
N TYR A 168 16.40 22.61 7.58
CA TYR A 168 17.08 22.03 8.73
C TYR A 168 18.56 21.72 8.45
N ASN A 169 18.89 21.26 7.24
CA ASN A 169 20.26 20.94 6.86
C ASN A 169 20.58 21.47 5.45
N SER A 170 21.43 22.48 5.36
CA SER A 170 21.80 23.12 4.10
C SER A 170 22.49 22.21 3.08
N ALA A 171 23.05 21.06 3.51
CA ALA A 171 23.65 20.07 2.61
C ALA A 171 22.63 19.10 2.00
N ARG A 172 21.34 19.20 2.38
CA ARG A 172 20.28 18.28 1.93
C ARG A 172 19.21 18.99 1.13
N PHE A 173 18.45 18.19 0.39
CA PHE A 173 17.31 18.61 -0.39
C PHE A 173 16.01 17.94 0.08
N ASP A 174 14.98 18.75 0.15
CA ASP A 174 13.63 18.39 0.56
C ASP A 174 12.72 18.17 -0.65
N GLN A 175 11.80 17.22 -0.50
CA GLN A 175 10.85 16.79 -1.53
C GLN A 175 9.42 16.93 -0.98
N PRO A 176 8.91 18.18 -0.93
CA PRO A 176 7.75 18.50 -0.12
C PRO A 176 6.44 17.86 -0.63
N LEU A 177 6.31 17.67 -1.95
CA LEU A 177 5.12 17.06 -2.55
C LEU A 177 5.00 15.57 -2.19
N GLN A 178 6.11 14.83 -2.29
CA GLN A 178 6.20 13.43 -1.91
C GLN A 178 5.97 13.25 -0.41
N ALA A 179 6.60 14.09 0.41
CA ALA A 179 6.46 14.07 1.86
C ALA A 179 5.01 14.35 2.29
N THR A 180 4.37 15.39 1.76
CA THR A 180 2.97 15.75 2.08
C THR A 180 2.00 14.64 1.66
N THR A 181 2.19 14.06 0.47
CA THR A 181 1.36 12.95 -0.02
C THR A 181 1.47 11.76 0.91
N TRP A 182 2.70 11.38 1.28
CA TRP A 182 2.94 10.27 2.18
C TRP A 182 2.37 10.52 3.59
N LEU A 183 2.55 11.72 4.16
CA LEU A 183 2.00 12.09 5.47
C LEU A 183 0.47 11.99 5.51
N ARG A 184 -0.23 12.44 4.45
CA ARG A 184 -1.69 12.33 4.35
C ARG A 184 -2.13 10.88 4.46
N ASN A 185 -1.42 9.99 3.79
CA ASN A 185 -1.77 8.58 3.77
C ASN A 185 -1.40 7.87 5.06
N PHE A 186 -0.24 8.19 5.63
CA PHE A 186 0.17 7.72 6.96
C PHE A 186 -0.89 8.09 8.02
N ARG A 187 -1.46 9.30 7.93
CA ARG A 187 -2.56 9.75 8.79
C ARG A 187 -3.79 8.87 8.67
N THR A 188 -4.24 8.62 7.44
CA THR A 188 -5.42 7.79 7.17
C THR A 188 -5.25 6.36 7.68
N THR A 189 -4.06 5.79 7.54
CA THR A 189 -3.80 4.41 7.97
C THR A 189 -3.75 4.26 9.49
N ASN A 190 -3.13 5.19 10.21
CA ASN A 190 -2.84 5.06 11.64
C ASN A 190 -3.71 5.95 12.53
N GLU A 191 -4.84 6.47 12.04
CA GLU A 191 -5.65 7.49 12.71
C GLU A 191 -5.95 7.18 14.19
N HIS A 192 -6.29 5.93 14.50
CA HIS A 192 -6.58 5.45 15.86
C HIS A 192 -5.36 5.51 16.81
N LEU A 193 -4.14 5.30 16.32
CA LEU A 193 -2.91 5.29 17.12
C LEU A 193 -2.28 6.69 17.27
N LEU A 194 -2.56 7.61 16.34
CA LEU A 194 -1.96 8.94 16.34
C LEU A 194 -2.35 9.82 17.53
N SER A 195 -3.51 9.54 18.15
CA SER A 195 -3.98 10.24 19.35
C SER A 195 -3.31 9.72 20.63
N GLN A 196 -2.91 8.44 20.63
CA GLN A 196 -2.32 7.75 21.78
C GLN A 196 -0.82 8.02 21.88
N ILE A 197 -0.12 8.02 20.74
CA ILE A 197 1.32 8.22 20.67
C ILE A 197 1.66 9.70 20.85
N LYS A 198 2.54 10.01 21.81
CA LYS A 198 2.99 11.38 22.12
C LYS A 198 4.42 11.61 21.66
N THR A 199 4.75 12.83 21.23
CA THR A 199 6.11 13.24 20.89
C THR A 199 7.00 13.24 22.13
N LYS A 200 8.25 12.76 22.01
CA LYS A 200 9.23 12.75 23.13
C LYS A 200 10.27 13.86 23.03
N ARG A 201 10.14 14.71 22.02
CA ARG A 201 11.09 15.77 21.72
C ARG A 201 10.37 17.03 21.29
N ARG A 202 10.99 18.16 21.61
CA ARG A 202 10.61 19.45 21.05
C ARG A 202 11.20 19.60 19.65
N TYR A 203 10.35 19.93 18.69
CA TYR A 203 10.73 20.18 17.30
C TYR A 203 10.49 21.65 16.96
N VAL A 204 11.50 22.32 16.43
CA VAL A 204 11.41 23.72 16.01
C VAL A 204 11.37 23.76 14.49
N TRP A 205 10.27 24.24 13.92
CA TRP A 205 10.06 24.31 12.47
C TRP A 205 10.47 25.67 11.91
N THR A 206 10.12 26.73 12.65
CA THR A 206 10.47 28.11 12.32
C THR A 206 10.76 28.87 13.60
N LYS A 207 11.27 30.10 13.50
CA LYS A 207 11.52 30.97 14.66
C LYS A 207 10.28 31.20 15.53
N ARG A 208 9.08 31.07 14.96
CA ARG A 208 7.80 31.36 15.65
C ARG A 208 7.06 30.09 16.06
N GLU A 209 7.45 28.93 15.56
CA GLU A 209 6.68 27.70 15.73
C GLU A 209 7.55 26.53 16.13
N SER A 210 7.14 25.93 17.23
CA SER A 210 7.65 24.67 17.72
C SER A 210 6.49 23.76 18.12
N THR A 211 6.70 22.46 17.92
CA THR A 211 5.89 21.43 18.56
C THR A 211 6.62 21.01 19.83
N ASP A 212 6.00 21.20 20.99
CA ASP A 212 6.59 20.83 22.27
C ASP A 212 6.48 19.31 22.53
N GLU A 213 7.23 18.86 23.53
CA GLU A 213 7.19 17.47 23.99
C GLU A 213 5.81 17.14 24.61
N GLY A 214 5.37 15.89 24.45
CA GLY A 214 4.11 15.38 25.01
C GLY A 214 2.87 15.65 24.15
N ARG A 215 3.01 16.30 22.99
CA ARG A 215 1.92 16.51 22.04
C ARG A 215 1.58 15.22 21.27
N PRO A 216 0.31 15.00 20.89
CA PRO A 216 -0.07 13.82 20.13
C PRO A 216 0.59 13.84 18.74
N LEU A 217 0.98 12.65 18.25
CA LEU A 217 1.67 12.50 16.97
C LEU A 217 0.80 12.98 15.78
N GLY A 218 -0.52 12.93 15.93
CA GLY A 218 -1.46 13.50 14.95
C GLY A 218 -1.28 15.01 14.72
N GLU A 219 -0.95 15.80 15.76
CA GLU A 219 -0.69 17.24 15.61
C GLU A 219 0.57 17.48 14.74
N LEU A 220 1.62 16.69 14.98
CA LEU A 220 2.85 16.73 14.20
C LEU A 220 2.59 16.43 12.72
N VAL A 221 1.83 15.38 12.43
CA VAL A 221 1.48 15.00 11.06
C VAL A 221 0.63 16.07 10.37
N ASN A 222 -0.35 16.65 11.08
CA ASN A 222 -1.19 17.73 10.54
C ASN A 222 -0.38 19.01 10.27
N GLN A 223 0.64 19.30 11.07
CA GLN A 223 1.56 20.41 10.79
C GLN A 223 2.34 20.19 9.49
N GLY A 224 2.82 18.97 9.23
CA GLY A 224 3.49 18.64 7.98
C GLY A 224 2.55 18.68 6.76
N ILE A 225 1.28 18.31 6.93
CA ILE A 225 0.28 18.38 5.84
C ILE A 225 -0.11 19.83 5.52
N SER A 226 -0.30 20.67 6.54
CA SER A 226 -0.65 22.08 6.35
C SER A 226 0.54 22.91 5.83
N ARG A 227 1.76 22.58 6.24
CA ARG A 227 2.99 23.29 5.87
C ARG A 227 3.88 22.44 4.98
N VAL A 228 3.59 22.54 3.69
CA VAL A 228 4.27 21.78 2.63
C VAL A 228 5.79 21.98 2.66
N LYS A 229 6.31 23.18 2.96
CA LYS A 229 7.76 23.45 3.00
C LYS A 229 8.52 22.65 4.06
N SER A 230 7.94 22.45 5.25
CA SER A 230 8.56 21.70 6.35
C SER A 230 8.17 20.22 6.37
N SER A 231 7.39 19.76 5.39
CA SER A 231 6.84 18.40 5.37
C SER A 231 7.92 17.31 5.35
N SER A 232 9.03 17.52 4.62
CA SER A 232 10.15 16.57 4.57
C SER A 232 10.82 16.39 5.95
N ASP A 233 11.00 17.49 6.67
CA ASP A 233 11.56 17.48 8.02
C ASP A 233 10.60 16.80 9.02
N VAL A 234 9.29 17.04 8.88
CA VAL A 234 8.25 16.37 9.68
C VAL A 234 8.28 14.86 9.47
N VAL A 235 8.45 14.38 8.23
CA VAL A 235 8.62 12.94 7.96
C VAL A 235 9.85 12.38 8.68
N GLY A 236 10.97 13.09 8.62
CA GLY A 236 12.19 12.70 9.33
C GLY A 236 12.02 12.66 10.85
N ALA A 237 11.36 13.68 11.40
CA ALA A 237 11.03 13.76 12.82
C ALA A 237 10.14 12.59 13.27
N LEU A 238 9.09 12.31 12.49
CA LEU A 238 8.15 11.21 12.71
C LEU A 238 8.86 9.84 12.71
N MET A 239 9.66 9.55 11.68
CA MET A 239 10.42 8.29 11.59
C MET A 239 11.37 8.12 12.77
N LYS A 240 12.04 9.21 13.18
CA LYS A 240 12.95 9.22 14.32
C LYS A 240 12.21 8.98 15.63
N ASP A 241 11.10 9.66 15.88
CA ASP A 241 10.34 9.51 17.11
C ASP A 241 9.72 8.12 17.22
N LEU A 242 9.10 7.59 16.16
CA LEU A 242 8.55 6.24 16.15
C LEU A 242 9.61 5.18 16.47
N ARG A 243 10.79 5.29 15.85
CA ARG A 243 11.90 4.37 16.07
C ARG A 243 12.44 4.43 17.50
N LEU A 244 12.54 5.62 18.08
CA LEU A 244 12.99 5.80 19.46
C LEU A 244 11.97 5.27 20.46
N GLN A 245 10.68 5.48 20.18
CA GLN A 245 9.60 5.07 21.06
C GLN A 245 9.40 3.56 21.07
N SER A 246 9.49 2.90 19.92
CA SER A 246 9.40 1.44 19.85
C SER A 246 10.52 0.74 20.63
N SER A 247 11.68 1.38 20.74
CA SER A 247 12.85 0.84 21.43
C SER A 247 12.78 0.97 22.96
N GLN A 248 11.80 1.70 23.50
CA GLN A 248 11.70 1.89 24.95
C GLN A 248 10.98 0.71 25.64
N PRO A 249 11.49 0.25 26.79
CA PRO A 249 10.81 -0.77 27.58
C PRO A 249 9.45 -0.22 28.06
N GLY A 250 8.36 -0.94 27.75
CA GLY A 250 6.99 -0.49 28.00
C GLY A 250 6.36 0.30 26.84
N ALA A 251 6.85 0.16 25.61
CA ALA A 251 6.20 0.75 24.44
C ALA A 251 4.78 0.20 24.25
N ASP A 252 3.80 1.10 24.16
CA ASP A 252 2.37 0.76 24.00
C ASP A 252 2.01 0.24 22.60
N PHE A 253 2.95 0.25 21.66
CA PHE A 253 2.71 -0.13 20.27
C PHE A 253 3.87 -0.90 19.65
N ARG A 254 3.57 -1.66 18.59
CA ARG A 254 4.55 -2.31 17.73
C ARG A 254 4.68 -1.57 16.41
N LEU A 255 5.88 -1.52 15.84
CA LEU A 255 6.16 -0.81 14.59
C LEU A 255 6.41 -1.81 13.45
N VAL A 256 5.68 -1.68 12.33
CA VAL A 256 6.04 -2.34 11.07
C VAL A 256 6.49 -1.31 10.06
N VAL A 257 7.65 -1.54 9.47
CA VAL A 257 8.19 -0.72 8.38
C VAL A 257 8.11 -1.52 7.09
N ALA A 258 7.18 -1.15 6.21
CA ALA A 258 6.95 -1.80 4.94
C ALA A 258 7.46 -0.93 3.79
N VAL A 259 8.44 -1.39 3.02
CA VAL A 259 9.02 -0.60 1.90
C VAL A 259 9.01 -1.41 0.61
N ASP A 260 8.28 -0.90 -0.40
CA ASP A 260 8.36 -1.45 -1.75
C ASP A 260 9.47 -0.79 -2.58
N GLY A 261 10.26 -1.61 -3.27
CA GLY A 261 11.35 -1.16 -4.10
C GLY A 261 12.54 -0.64 -3.31
N VAL A 262 12.93 -1.34 -2.24
CA VAL A 262 14.00 -0.90 -1.31
C VAL A 262 15.35 -0.68 -2.00
N ASN A 263 15.58 -1.32 -3.16
CA ASN A 263 16.74 -1.10 -4.01
C ASN A 263 16.89 0.35 -4.51
N ALA A 264 15.83 1.17 -4.49
CA ALA A 264 15.92 2.59 -4.78
C ALA A 264 16.81 3.37 -3.80
N LEU A 265 16.99 2.88 -2.56
CA LEU A 265 17.73 3.61 -1.52
C LEU A 265 19.24 3.67 -1.76
N TRP A 266 19.82 2.63 -2.38
CA TRP A 266 21.26 2.53 -2.63
C TRP A 266 21.63 2.59 -4.12
N GLY A 267 20.65 2.82 -4.98
CA GLY A 267 20.85 2.98 -6.42
C GLY A 267 21.36 4.38 -6.82
N ARG A 268 20.92 4.85 -7.98
CA ARG A 268 21.21 6.20 -8.49
C ARG A 268 19.91 6.98 -8.66
N SER A 269 19.96 8.30 -8.45
CA SER A 269 18.82 9.18 -8.70
C SER A 269 18.79 9.68 -10.15
N THR A 270 17.61 10.04 -10.66
CA THR A 270 17.50 10.83 -11.91
C THR A 270 17.33 12.33 -11.62
N ILE A 271 17.33 12.72 -10.36
CA ILE A 271 17.08 14.10 -9.92
C ILE A 271 18.36 14.90 -10.14
N LYS A 272 18.21 16.10 -10.70
CA LYS A 272 19.32 17.01 -10.97
C LYS A 272 19.16 18.28 -10.14
N LYS A 273 20.28 18.81 -9.69
CA LYS A 273 20.40 20.13 -9.06
C LYS A 273 20.21 21.22 -10.13
N GLU A 274 20.11 22.48 -9.70
CA GLU A 274 19.98 23.64 -10.60
C GLU A 274 21.18 23.75 -11.56
N ASN A 275 22.38 23.37 -11.11
CA ASN A 275 23.60 23.31 -11.92
C ASN A 275 23.65 22.10 -12.89
N LYS A 276 22.56 21.33 -13.01
CA LYS A 276 22.43 20.08 -13.80
C LYS A 276 23.28 18.90 -13.34
N SER A 277 23.99 18.98 -12.21
CA SER A 277 24.65 17.82 -11.62
C SER A 277 23.62 16.87 -11.03
N ALA A 278 23.95 15.58 -10.97
CA ALA A 278 23.09 14.61 -10.29
C ALA A 278 23.06 14.90 -8.76
N VAL A 279 21.91 14.63 -8.14
CA VAL A 279 21.76 14.68 -6.67
C VAL A 279 22.13 13.31 -6.10
N ASP A 280 22.98 13.29 -5.10
CA ASP A 280 23.33 12.05 -4.40
C ASP A 280 22.18 11.62 -3.48
N LEU A 281 22.00 10.31 -3.31
CA LEU A 281 20.89 9.79 -2.50
C LEU A 281 20.98 10.16 -1.02
N GLU A 282 22.20 10.36 -0.49
CA GLU A 282 22.40 10.85 0.88
C GLU A 282 22.04 12.33 1.07
N GLU A 283 22.00 13.11 -0.03
CA GLU A 283 21.57 14.50 0.00
C GLU A 283 20.05 14.62 0.03
N LEU A 284 19.28 13.58 -0.32
CA LEU A 284 17.82 13.61 -0.26
C LEU A 284 17.34 13.32 1.18
N THR A 285 16.65 14.28 1.80
CA THR A 285 16.19 14.19 3.19
C THR A 285 15.33 12.95 3.46
N LEU A 286 14.39 12.63 2.56
CA LEU A 286 13.52 11.47 2.70
C LEU A 286 14.29 10.14 2.66
N ILE A 287 15.19 9.99 1.70
CA ILE A 287 16.00 8.77 1.52
C ILE A 287 16.96 8.60 2.70
N HIS A 288 17.63 9.67 3.11
CA HIS A 288 18.55 9.64 4.24
C HIS A 288 17.86 9.22 5.56
N ASN A 289 16.66 9.73 5.82
CA ASN A 289 15.89 9.34 7.01
C ASN A 289 15.36 7.90 6.90
N LEU A 290 14.92 7.48 5.72
CA LEU A 290 14.49 6.11 5.49
C LEU A 290 15.62 5.09 5.65
N LYS A 291 16.84 5.39 5.18
CA LYS A 291 18.03 4.55 5.40
C LYS A 291 18.32 4.33 6.88
N LYS A 292 18.12 5.34 7.73
CA LYS A 292 18.26 5.17 9.18
C LYS A 292 17.20 4.23 9.76
N LEU A 293 16.00 4.24 9.19
CA LEU A 293 14.92 3.35 9.64
C LEU A 293 15.17 1.89 9.23
N MET A 294 15.91 1.65 8.14
CA MET A 294 16.30 0.31 7.68
C MET A 294 17.38 -0.34 8.56
N LYS A 295 18.09 0.43 9.40
CA LYS A 295 19.04 -0.13 10.37
C LYS A 295 18.29 -0.95 11.43
N ASN A 296 18.96 -1.97 11.99
CA ASN A 296 18.40 -2.91 12.97
C ASN A 296 18.82 -2.51 14.41
N ASP A 297 19.08 -1.22 14.61
CA ASP A 297 19.53 -0.59 15.85
C ASP A 297 18.35 -0.18 16.75
N TRP A 298 17.18 -0.79 16.55
CA TRP A 298 15.95 -0.54 17.28
C TRP A 298 15.18 -1.85 17.52
N THR A 299 14.35 -1.89 18.55
CA THR A 299 13.57 -3.05 18.99
C THR A 299 12.06 -2.74 18.96
N GLY A 300 11.20 -3.72 19.23
CA GLY A 300 9.76 -3.51 19.29
C GLY A 300 9.04 -3.50 17.92
N GLY A 301 9.66 -4.06 16.88
CA GLY A 301 9.03 -4.12 15.57
C GLY A 301 9.77 -4.95 14.52
N ALA A 302 9.34 -4.80 13.26
CA ALA A 302 9.87 -5.56 12.11
C ALA A 302 9.95 -4.70 10.85
N ILE A 303 10.91 -5.03 9.99
CA ILE A 303 11.14 -4.38 8.70
C ILE A 303 10.81 -5.40 7.59
N ILE A 304 9.83 -5.08 6.76
CA ILE A 304 9.40 -5.93 5.64
C ILE A 304 9.62 -5.16 4.34
N THR A 305 10.43 -5.70 3.45
CA THR A 305 10.85 -4.99 2.24
C THR A 305 10.67 -5.87 1.02
N THR A 306 10.49 -5.24 -0.15
CA THR A 306 10.48 -5.94 -1.44
C THR A 306 11.52 -5.31 -2.36
N LEU A 307 12.13 -6.16 -3.18
CA LEU A 307 12.88 -5.71 -4.35
C LEU A 307 11.95 -5.50 -5.52
N SER A 308 12.20 -4.44 -6.29
CA SER A 308 11.49 -4.23 -7.55
C SER A 308 12.43 -3.82 -8.66
N GLN A 309 12.45 -4.63 -9.72
CA GLN A 309 12.99 -4.27 -11.03
C GLN A 309 12.06 -3.26 -11.73
N THR A 310 10.76 -3.27 -11.41
CA THR A 310 9.82 -2.38 -12.10
C THR A 310 9.99 -0.97 -11.54
N GLY A 311 10.50 -0.07 -12.37
CA GLY A 311 10.74 1.30 -11.98
C GLY A 311 12.13 1.56 -11.38
N SER A 312 12.97 0.53 -11.32
CA SER A 312 14.39 0.68 -10.98
C SER A 312 15.14 1.48 -12.04
N LEU A 313 16.20 2.14 -11.59
CA LEU A 313 17.00 3.05 -12.39
C LEU A 313 18.37 2.42 -12.65
N TYR A 314 18.80 2.44 -13.91
CA TYR A 314 20.13 1.96 -14.32
C TYR A 314 20.44 0.50 -13.99
N THR A 315 19.43 -0.35 -13.82
CA THR A 315 19.58 -1.80 -13.60
C THR A 315 19.10 -2.59 -14.83
N PRO A 316 19.72 -3.73 -15.17
CA PRO A 316 19.28 -4.55 -16.28
C PRO A 316 17.88 -5.13 -16.04
N LYS A 317 17.14 -5.41 -17.13
CA LYS A 317 15.75 -5.89 -17.05
C LYS A 317 15.62 -7.31 -16.50
N SER A 318 16.66 -8.12 -16.65
CA SER A 318 16.71 -9.51 -16.19
C SER A 318 17.12 -9.63 -14.72
N ALA A 319 17.67 -8.59 -14.09
CA ALA A 319 18.10 -8.67 -12.70
C ALA A 319 16.92 -8.75 -11.74
N TYR A 320 17.01 -9.70 -10.82
CA TYR A 320 16.00 -9.90 -9.76
C TYR A 320 16.60 -10.37 -8.44
N LEU A 321 17.89 -10.71 -8.41
CA LEU A 321 18.57 -11.20 -7.22
C LEU A 321 18.88 -10.03 -6.26
N PRO A 322 18.91 -10.27 -4.94
CA PRO A 322 19.23 -9.24 -3.96
C PRO A 322 20.55 -8.54 -4.19
N GLN A 323 21.64 -9.29 -4.41
CA GLN A 323 22.97 -8.71 -4.62
C GLN A 323 23.03 -7.84 -5.89
N GLU A 324 22.37 -8.26 -6.98
CA GLU A 324 22.35 -7.52 -8.24
C GLU A 324 21.56 -6.20 -8.13
N LEU A 325 20.43 -6.21 -7.42
CA LEU A 325 19.55 -5.05 -7.33
C LEU A 325 19.93 -4.07 -6.22
N LEU A 326 20.43 -4.55 -5.09
CA LEU A 326 20.91 -3.71 -3.99
C LEU A 326 22.30 -3.15 -4.24
N GLY A 327 23.12 -3.86 -5.04
CA GLY A 327 24.55 -3.60 -5.15
C GLY A 327 25.29 -3.93 -3.85
N GLU A 328 26.61 -3.73 -3.85
CA GLU A 328 27.47 -4.01 -2.68
C GLU A 328 27.04 -3.18 -1.46
N THR A 329 26.90 -1.86 -1.63
CA THR A 329 26.57 -0.94 -0.54
C THR A 329 25.21 -1.20 0.08
N GLY A 330 24.21 -1.55 -0.73
CA GLY A 330 22.88 -1.88 -0.25
C GLY A 330 22.83 -3.25 0.42
N PHE A 331 23.57 -4.22 -0.11
CA PHE A 331 23.66 -5.55 0.49
C PHE A 331 24.35 -5.48 1.86
N ASP A 332 25.51 -4.84 1.97
CA ASP A 332 26.24 -4.67 3.22
C ASP A 332 25.43 -3.90 4.27
N SER A 333 24.64 -2.90 3.84
CA SER A 333 23.79 -2.14 4.75
C SER A 333 22.57 -2.92 5.24
N MET A 334 22.07 -3.86 4.45
CA MET A 334 20.90 -4.68 4.77
C MET A 334 21.24 -5.99 5.47
N ASP A 335 22.50 -6.43 5.42
CA ASP A 335 22.98 -7.60 6.13
C ASP A 335 22.93 -7.40 7.66
N PRO A 336 22.50 -8.38 8.47
CA PRO A 336 21.78 -9.61 8.10
C PRO A 336 20.29 -9.37 7.80
N PHE A 337 19.76 -10.08 6.80
CA PHE A 337 18.34 -10.11 6.46
C PHE A 337 17.87 -11.53 6.08
N ILE A 338 16.56 -11.75 6.13
CA ILE A 338 15.92 -13.02 5.76
C ILE A 338 15.40 -12.87 4.31
N PRO A 339 16.06 -13.48 3.31
CA PRO A 339 15.58 -13.46 1.93
C PRO A 339 14.39 -14.41 1.76
N VAL A 340 13.29 -13.91 1.22
CA VAL A 340 12.09 -14.70 0.93
C VAL A 340 11.82 -14.68 -0.57
N SER A 341 11.93 -15.85 -1.21
CA SER A 341 11.72 -15.99 -2.65
C SER A 341 10.23 -15.98 -2.97
N VAL A 342 9.84 -15.18 -3.97
CA VAL A 342 8.46 -15.11 -4.47
C VAL A 342 8.42 -15.69 -5.89
N PRO A 343 8.09 -16.99 -6.04
CA PRO A 343 8.04 -17.65 -7.33
C PRO A 343 6.77 -17.27 -8.13
N ASN A 344 6.71 -17.73 -9.37
CA ASN A 344 5.47 -17.76 -10.17
C ASN A 344 4.43 -18.67 -9.51
N TYR A 345 3.21 -18.69 -10.05
CA TYR A 345 2.15 -19.52 -9.50
C TYR A 345 2.47 -21.02 -9.62
N SER A 346 2.18 -21.76 -8.54
CA SER A 346 2.02 -23.20 -8.60
C SER A 346 0.78 -23.57 -9.43
N GLU A 347 0.62 -24.86 -9.73
CA GLU A 347 -0.56 -25.34 -10.47
C GLU A 347 -1.87 -25.04 -9.75
N LYS A 348 -1.89 -25.25 -8.43
CA LYS A 348 -3.06 -24.96 -7.59
C LYS A 348 -3.38 -23.46 -7.54
N GLU A 349 -2.36 -22.62 -7.39
CA GLU A 349 -2.50 -21.15 -7.40
C GLU A 349 -3.01 -20.65 -8.76
N PHE A 350 -2.46 -21.19 -9.85
CA PHE A 350 -2.89 -20.84 -11.21
C PHE A 350 -4.34 -21.23 -11.45
N GLU A 351 -4.72 -22.45 -11.06
CA GLU A 351 -6.09 -22.94 -11.20
C GLU A 351 -7.07 -22.10 -10.39
N SER A 352 -6.72 -21.76 -9.15
CA SER A 352 -7.55 -20.90 -8.31
C SER A 352 -7.71 -19.49 -8.89
N ALA A 353 -6.64 -18.91 -9.45
CA ALA A 353 -6.70 -17.61 -10.14
C ALA A 353 -7.55 -17.67 -11.41
N TYR A 354 -7.45 -18.75 -12.18
CA TYR A 354 -8.27 -18.98 -13.37
C TYR A 354 -9.77 -19.12 -13.01
N LEU A 355 -10.09 -19.92 -11.99
CA LEU A 355 -11.46 -20.07 -11.49
C LEU A 355 -12.02 -18.75 -10.95
N TYR A 356 -11.20 -17.95 -10.25
CA TYR A 356 -11.60 -16.60 -9.83
C TYR A 356 -11.96 -15.71 -11.02
N TYR A 357 -11.20 -15.74 -12.12
CA TYR A 357 -11.54 -14.98 -13.32
C TYR A 357 -12.79 -15.49 -14.05
N LEU A 358 -13.05 -16.80 -14.01
CA LEU A 358 -14.29 -17.37 -14.55
C LEU A 358 -15.52 -16.94 -13.73
N ASP A 359 -15.42 -17.02 -12.40
CA ASP A 359 -16.45 -16.59 -11.46
C ASP A 359 -16.85 -15.13 -11.68
N ARG A 360 -15.84 -14.25 -11.82
CA ARG A 360 -16.04 -12.83 -12.11
C ARG A 360 -16.52 -12.53 -13.53
N LYS A 361 -16.73 -13.56 -14.36
CA LYS A 361 -16.99 -13.44 -15.81
C LYS A 361 -15.98 -12.48 -16.46
N TRP A 362 -14.73 -12.55 -16.04
CA TRP A 362 -13.67 -11.72 -16.60
C TRP A 362 -13.25 -12.23 -17.98
N LEU A 363 -13.23 -13.55 -18.13
CA LEU A 363 -12.93 -14.25 -19.38
C LEU A 363 -14.18 -14.32 -20.27
N GLN A 364 -14.25 -13.45 -21.29
CA GLN A 364 -15.41 -13.36 -22.19
C GLN A 364 -15.27 -14.26 -23.41
N HIS A 365 -14.05 -14.43 -23.92
CA HIS A 365 -13.80 -15.26 -25.09
C HIS A 365 -14.21 -16.74 -24.88
N PRO A 366 -15.02 -17.36 -25.75
CA PRO A 366 -15.51 -18.73 -25.54
C PRO A 366 -14.40 -19.79 -25.39
N GLN A 367 -13.33 -19.68 -26.19
CA GLN A 367 -12.21 -20.63 -26.12
C GLN A 367 -11.39 -20.48 -24.82
N SER A 368 -11.46 -19.33 -24.14
CA SER A 368 -10.74 -19.15 -22.86
C SER A 368 -11.35 -19.97 -21.73
N ARG A 369 -12.58 -20.48 -21.91
CA ARG A 369 -13.33 -21.31 -20.94
C ARG A 369 -13.13 -22.81 -21.16
N THR A 370 -12.41 -23.22 -22.20
CA THR A 370 -12.11 -24.63 -22.47
C THR A 370 -10.81 -25.05 -21.79
N GLU A 371 -10.63 -26.36 -21.57
CA GLU A 371 -9.39 -26.91 -21.01
C GLU A 371 -8.17 -26.61 -21.90
N ASP A 372 -8.34 -26.57 -23.21
CA ASP A 372 -7.27 -26.21 -24.14
C ASP A 372 -6.89 -24.74 -23.99
N GLY A 373 -7.87 -23.83 -23.88
CA GLY A 373 -7.62 -22.42 -23.58
C GLY A 373 -6.92 -22.22 -22.23
N LYS A 374 -7.29 -22.98 -21.19
CA LYS A 374 -6.60 -22.97 -19.89
C LYS A 374 -5.13 -23.37 -20.01
N LYS A 375 -4.82 -24.42 -20.80
CA LYS A 375 -3.44 -24.85 -21.07
C LYS A 375 -2.65 -23.80 -21.84
N GLU A 376 -3.26 -23.17 -22.85
CA GLU A 376 -2.65 -22.07 -23.60
C GLU A 376 -2.35 -20.88 -22.68
N LEU A 377 -3.29 -20.47 -21.83
CA LEU A 377 -3.08 -19.40 -20.84
C LEU A 377 -1.95 -19.73 -19.87
N SER A 378 -1.88 -20.96 -19.37
CA SER A 378 -0.79 -21.42 -18.50
C SER A 378 0.56 -21.35 -19.22
N PHE A 379 0.61 -21.76 -20.50
CA PHE A 379 1.82 -21.77 -21.31
C PHE A 379 2.29 -20.35 -21.65
N LEU A 380 1.40 -19.49 -22.19
CA LEU A 380 1.72 -18.13 -22.60
C LEU A 380 2.09 -17.23 -21.41
N SER A 381 1.45 -17.43 -20.26
CA SER A 381 1.78 -16.66 -19.05
C SER A 381 3.01 -17.21 -18.33
N SER A 382 3.45 -18.44 -18.62
CA SER A 382 4.40 -19.21 -17.80
C SER A 382 4.04 -19.20 -16.31
N LYS A 383 2.73 -19.21 -16.00
CA LYS A 383 2.15 -19.06 -14.66
C LYS A 383 2.61 -17.78 -13.92
N ASN A 384 3.07 -16.75 -14.63
CA ASN A 384 3.45 -15.47 -14.04
C ASN A 384 2.18 -14.63 -13.75
N PRO A 385 1.98 -14.17 -12.50
CA PRO A 385 0.77 -13.44 -12.10
C PRO A 385 0.48 -12.21 -12.96
N SER A 386 1.50 -11.37 -13.19
CA SER A 386 1.31 -10.15 -13.99
C SER A 386 1.08 -10.44 -15.46
N MET A 387 1.68 -11.50 -16.01
CA MET A 387 1.44 -11.88 -17.40
C MET A 387 0.05 -12.49 -17.58
N LEU A 388 -0.39 -13.33 -16.64
CA LEU A 388 -1.73 -13.90 -16.64
C LEU A 388 -2.80 -12.81 -16.59
N ASP A 389 -2.68 -11.87 -15.65
CA ASP A 389 -3.57 -10.69 -15.56
C ASP A 389 -3.59 -9.86 -16.86
N ARG A 390 -2.44 -9.68 -17.52
CA ARG A 390 -2.36 -8.99 -18.82
C ARG A 390 -3.12 -9.70 -19.91
N ILE A 391 -2.89 -11.01 -20.04
CA ILE A 391 -3.46 -11.82 -21.11
C ILE A 391 -4.97 -11.89 -20.91
N CYS A 392 -5.42 -12.22 -19.69
CA CYS A 392 -6.84 -12.31 -19.36
C CYS A 392 -7.55 -10.95 -19.43
N GLY A 393 -6.84 -9.83 -19.29
CA GLY A 393 -7.45 -8.49 -19.33
C GLY A 393 -7.94 -8.02 -20.71
N PHE A 394 -7.61 -8.73 -21.80
CA PHE A 394 -8.09 -8.41 -23.15
C PHE A 394 -8.86 -9.56 -23.83
N LEU A 395 -9.09 -10.67 -23.12
CA LEU A 395 -9.87 -11.84 -23.57
C LEU A 395 -11.32 -11.72 -23.10
#